data_AF-A0A7C8ZXN1-F1
#
_entry.id   AF-A0A7C8ZXN1-F1
#
_cell.length_a   1.000
_cell.length_b   1.000
_cell.length_c   1.000
_cell.angle_alpha   90.00
_cell.angle_beta   90.00
_cell.angle_gamma   90.00
#
_symmetry.space_group_name_H-M   'P 1'
#
loop_
_entity.id
_entity.type
_entity.pdbx_description
1 polymer ?
#
loop_
_entity_poly.entity_id
_entity_poly.type
_entity_poly.pdbx_seq_one_letter_code
_entity_poly.pdbx_strand_id
1 'polypeptide(L)'
;RESAAILTKRLAQTAQETFGDFEEAVEKDATKTTVMDGTVHPLTSYVINYVKFLFDYQSTLKQLFLEFTGEDPETQLATVTGRIMQALQNNLDGKSKQYKDPALTQLFLMNNIHYIVRSVRRSEAKDLLGDDWVQRHRRIVQQHANQYKRIAWSKILQFLSVQPPGGSGGAPPEGGPQLSRAMVKDRFKNFNIQFEEIHQRQSQWTVPDSELRESLRLAVAEVLLPAYRSFVTRYGSTAEGGKTPGKYVRFTVEDLERMLSEFFEGKTWGEQKR
;
A
#
# COMPACT_ATOMS: atom_id res chain seq x y z
N ARG A 1 37.05 -9.08 -39.58
CA ARG A 1 36.11 -10.05 -38.95
C ARG A 1 36.49 -10.28 -37.49
N GLU A 2 37.74 -10.61 -37.19
CA GLU A 2 38.24 -10.79 -35.82
C GLU A 2 38.09 -9.53 -34.92
N SER A 3 38.47 -8.35 -35.40
CA SER A 3 38.32 -7.10 -34.64
C SER A 3 36.86 -6.75 -34.32
N ALA A 4 35.92 -7.13 -35.19
CA ALA A 4 34.49 -6.91 -34.95
C ALA A 4 33.97 -7.83 -33.84
N ALA A 5 34.37 -9.12 -33.85
CA ALA A 5 34.02 -10.06 -32.78
C ALA A 5 34.60 -9.63 -31.42
N ILE A 6 35.84 -9.14 -31.39
CA ILE A 6 36.48 -8.61 -30.17
C ILE A 6 35.68 -7.40 -29.64
N LEU A 7 35.24 -6.49 -30.52
CA LEU A 7 34.46 -5.32 -30.13
C LEU A 7 33.09 -5.72 -29.58
N THR A 8 32.38 -6.66 -30.23
CA THR A 8 31.09 -7.17 -29.74
C THR A 8 31.23 -7.78 -28.36
N LYS A 9 32.26 -8.60 -28.13
CA LYS A 9 32.52 -9.20 -26.82
C LYS A 9 32.80 -8.16 -25.74
N ARG A 10 33.56 -7.11 -26.05
CA ARG A 10 33.80 -5.99 -25.12
C ARG A 10 32.52 -5.20 -24.84
N LEU A 11 31.74 -4.91 -25.87
CA LEU A 11 30.46 -4.20 -25.72
C LEU A 11 29.48 -5.00 -24.86
N ALA A 12 29.39 -6.31 -25.10
CA ALA A 12 28.65 -7.21 -24.24
C ALA A 12 29.19 -7.04 -22.82
N GLN A 13 30.45 -7.37 -22.55
CA GLN A 13 31.02 -7.31 -21.19
C GLN A 13 30.69 -6.00 -20.46
N THR A 14 30.88 -4.85 -21.12
CA THR A 14 30.52 -3.54 -20.56
C THR A 14 29.02 -3.42 -20.27
N ALA A 15 28.14 -3.91 -21.14
CA ALA A 15 26.70 -3.92 -20.88
C ALA A 15 26.34 -4.77 -19.64
N GLN A 16 26.99 -5.93 -19.43
CA GLN A 16 26.78 -6.74 -18.22
C GLN A 16 27.24 -6.03 -16.95
N GLU A 17 28.40 -5.38 -16.99
CA GLU A 17 28.90 -4.56 -15.89
C GLU A 17 27.90 -3.43 -15.56
N THR A 18 27.36 -2.75 -16.59
CA THR A 18 26.37 -1.68 -16.36
C THR A 18 25.05 -2.16 -15.75
N PHE A 19 24.63 -3.40 -15.99
CA PHE A 19 23.47 -3.97 -15.30
C PHE A 19 23.73 -4.17 -13.81
N GLY A 20 24.93 -4.67 -13.45
CA GLY A 20 25.34 -4.81 -12.06
C GLY A 20 25.46 -3.46 -11.36
N ASP A 21 26.08 -2.48 -12.02
CA ASP A 21 26.20 -1.11 -11.49
C ASP A 21 24.83 -0.47 -11.27
N PHE A 22 23.88 -0.69 -12.19
CA PHE A 22 22.52 -0.18 -12.06
C PHE A 22 21.77 -0.84 -10.90
N GLU A 23 21.85 -2.17 -10.77
CA GLU A 23 21.27 -2.92 -9.65
C GLU A 23 21.80 -2.37 -8.31
N GLU A 24 23.12 -2.21 -8.19
CA GLU A 24 23.76 -1.69 -6.98
C GLU A 24 23.34 -0.24 -6.70
N ALA A 25 23.25 0.61 -7.72
CA ALA A 25 22.81 1.99 -7.58
C ALA A 25 21.35 2.09 -7.11
N VAL A 26 20.47 1.19 -7.59
CA VAL A 26 19.07 1.12 -7.15
C VAL A 26 18.98 0.65 -5.70
N GLU A 27 19.68 -0.41 -5.34
CA GLU A 27 19.69 -0.95 -3.96
C GLU A 27 20.21 0.10 -2.97
N LYS A 28 21.29 0.81 -3.33
CA LYS A 28 21.97 1.79 -2.46
C LYS A 28 21.42 3.21 -2.55
N ASP A 29 20.32 3.47 -3.27
CA ASP A 29 19.75 4.81 -3.38
C ASP A 29 19.37 5.35 -1.99
N ALA A 30 20.23 6.23 -1.46
CA ALA A 30 20.07 6.88 -0.16
C ALA A 30 19.35 8.23 -0.28
N THR A 31 18.79 8.54 -1.45
CA THR A 31 18.11 9.82 -1.68
C THR A 31 17.00 10.02 -0.64
N LYS A 32 17.08 11.13 0.09
CA LYS A 32 16.18 11.48 1.21
C LYS A 32 14.81 11.99 0.77
N THR A 33 14.46 11.84 -0.51
CA THR A 33 13.15 12.24 -1.05
C THR A 33 12.07 11.35 -0.44
N THR A 34 11.60 11.75 0.73
CA THR A 34 10.52 11.06 1.43
C THR A 34 9.20 11.60 0.91
N VAL A 35 8.43 10.72 0.27
CA VAL A 35 7.06 11.04 -0.14
C VAL A 35 6.17 10.99 1.10
N MET A 36 5.93 12.15 1.72
CA MET A 36 5.29 12.21 3.05
C MET A 36 3.85 11.67 3.07
N ASP A 37 3.19 11.59 1.91
CA ASP A 37 1.82 11.11 1.73
C ASP A 37 1.72 9.61 1.41
N GLY A 38 2.85 8.90 1.33
CA GLY A 38 2.90 7.48 1.01
C GLY A 38 2.63 7.14 -0.46
N THR A 39 2.68 8.12 -1.37
CA THR A 39 2.50 7.88 -2.81
C THR A 39 3.64 7.03 -3.42
N VAL A 40 3.56 6.77 -4.73
CA VAL A 40 4.61 6.06 -5.46
C VAL A 40 5.90 6.88 -5.43
N HIS A 41 7.00 6.25 -5.01
CA HIS A 41 8.31 6.88 -4.96
C HIS A 41 8.85 7.14 -6.38
N PRO A 42 9.52 8.27 -6.66
CA PRO A 42 10.09 8.56 -7.98
C PRO A 42 11.05 7.47 -8.48
N LEU A 43 11.86 6.88 -7.59
CA LEU A 43 12.74 5.74 -7.90
C LEU A 43 11.97 4.57 -8.53
N THR A 44 10.78 4.25 -8.02
CA THR A 44 9.94 3.17 -8.55
C THR A 44 9.58 3.44 -10.00
N SER A 45 9.14 4.66 -10.32
CA SER A 45 8.78 5.02 -11.69
C SER A 45 10.02 5.02 -12.61
N TYR A 46 11.15 5.52 -12.12
CA TYR A 46 12.42 5.54 -12.85
C TYR A 46 12.89 4.13 -13.20
N VAL A 47 12.98 3.23 -12.22
CA VAL A 47 13.44 1.84 -12.42
C VAL A 47 12.47 1.07 -13.32
N ILE A 48 11.17 1.25 -13.14
CA ILE A 48 10.18 0.61 -14.01
C ILE A 48 10.25 1.11 -15.45
N ASN A 49 10.52 2.39 -15.67
CA ASN A 49 10.75 2.89 -17.02
C ASN A 49 12.05 2.37 -17.60
N TYR A 50 13.12 2.26 -16.80
CA TYR A 50 14.36 1.59 -17.22
C TYR A 50 14.09 0.15 -17.66
N VAL A 51 13.35 -0.63 -16.87
CA VAL A 51 12.97 -1.99 -17.24
C VAL A 51 12.18 -2.01 -18.54
N LYS A 52 11.20 -1.13 -18.74
CA LYS A 52 10.47 -1.05 -20.02
C LYS A 52 11.42 -0.84 -21.21
N PHE A 53 12.40 0.06 -21.07
CA PHE A 53 13.41 0.25 -22.11
C PHE A 53 14.25 -1.00 -22.37
N LEU A 54 14.55 -1.82 -21.37
CA LEU A 54 15.22 -3.11 -21.60
C LEU A 54 14.40 -4.01 -22.51
N PHE A 55 13.09 -4.02 -22.34
CA PHE A 55 12.19 -4.79 -23.19
C PHE A 55 12.08 -4.21 -24.60
N ASP A 56 12.09 -2.89 -24.76
CA ASP A 56 12.16 -2.26 -26.10
C ASP A 56 13.43 -2.69 -26.87
N TYR A 57 14.54 -2.96 -26.17
CA TYR A 57 15.79 -3.45 -26.73
C TYR A 57 15.98 -4.97 -26.61
N GLN A 58 14.93 -5.75 -26.33
CA GLN A 58 15.06 -7.18 -26.03
C GLN A 58 15.80 -7.97 -27.12
N SER A 59 15.60 -7.65 -28.39
CA SER A 59 16.24 -8.36 -29.52
C SER A 59 17.76 -8.12 -29.57
N THR A 60 18.19 -6.90 -29.28
CA THR A 60 19.60 -6.53 -29.16
C THR A 60 20.21 -7.12 -27.89
N LEU A 61 19.50 -7.05 -26.77
CA LEU A 61 19.95 -7.64 -25.52
C LEU A 61 20.12 -9.16 -25.65
N LYS A 62 19.21 -9.86 -26.35
CA LYS A 62 19.36 -11.30 -26.59
C LYS A 62 20.65 -11.62 -27.36
N GLN A 63 21.04 -10.79 -28.33
CA GLN A 63 22.31 -10.97 -29.05
C GLN A 63 23.53 -10.74 -28.14
N LEU A 64 23.49 -9.71 -27.28
CA LEU A 64 24.55 -9.47 -26.30
C LEU A 64 24.62 -10.59 -25.26
N PHE A 65 23.48 -11.13 -24.83
CA PHE A 65 23.41 -12.22 -23.85
C PHE A 65 24.04 -13.53 -24.35
N LEU A 66 23.98 -13.81 -25.65
CA LEU A 66 24.67 -14.95 -26.26
C LEU A 66 26.20 -14.87 -26.10
N GLU A 67 26.77 -13.66 -26.02
CA GLU A 67 28.21 -13.45 -25.88
C GLU A 67 28.71 -13.57 -24.42
N PHE A 68 27.83 -13.57 -23.41
CA PHE A 68 28.22 -13.56 -22.00
C PHE A 68 28.50 -14.93 -21.40
N THR A 69 27.52 -15.83 -21.42
CA THR A 69 27.56 -17.05 -20.60
C THR A 69 27.22 -18.31 -21.38
N GLY A 70 26.87 -18.20 -22.68
CA GLY A 70 26.36 -19.32 -23.47
C GLY A 70 25.03 -19.89 -22.97
N GLU A 71 24.42 -19.26 -21.96
CA GLU A 71 23.10 -19.58 -21.42
C GLU A 71 22.00 -18.96 -22.30
N ASP A 72 20.79 -19.50 -22.16
CA ASP A 72 19.61 -18.98 -22.85
C ASP A 72 19.40 -17.48 -22.58
N PRO A 73 19.39 -16.63 -23.62
CA PRO A 73 19.23 -15.19 -23.49
C PRO A 73 17.95 -14.73 -22.79
N GLU A 74 16.86 -15.50 -22.89
CA GLU A 74 15.60 -15.18 -22.22
C GLU A 74 15.72 -15.38 -20.71
N THR A 75 16.35 -16.49 -20.30
CA THR A 75 16.68 -16.77 -18.90
C THR A 75 17.58 -15.69 -18.29
N GLN A 76 18.58 -15.21 -19.05
CA GLN A 76 19.44 -14.11 -18.60
C GLN A 76 18.67 -12.80 -18.44
N LEU A 77 17.85 -12.41 -19.43
CA LEU A 77 17.04 -11.19 -19.34
C LEU A 77 16.06 -11.25 -18.16
N ALA A 78 15.46 -12.42 -17.92
CA ALA A 78 14.56 -12.66 -16.79
C ALA A 78 15.31 -12.52 -15.45
N THR A 79 16.54 -13.05 -15.38
CA THR A 79 17.40 -12.95 -14.20
C THR A 79 17.79 -11.51 -13.91
N VAL A 80 18.28 -10.76 -14.90
CA VAL A 80 18.65 -9.34 -14.74
C VAL A 80 17.44 -8.52 -14.32
N THR A 81 16.30 -8.69 -14.99
CA THR A 81 15.06 -8.00 -14.64
C THR A 81 14.63 -8.34 -13.21
N GLY A 82 14.69 -9.62 -12.83
CA GLY A 82 14.36 -10.08 -11.49
C GLY A 82 15.22 -9.44 -10.40
N ARG A 83 16.54 -9.34 -10.64
CA ARG A 83 17.49 -8.69 -9.72
C ARG A 83 17.21 -7.21 -9.54
N ILE A 84 17.01 -6.47 -10.65
CA ILE A 84 16.65 -5.04 -10.61
C ILE A 84 15.35 -4.83 -9.82
N MET A 85 14.34 -5.67 -10.04
CA MET A 85 13.07 -5.59 -9.31
C MET A 85 13.22 -5.91 -7.83
N GLN A 86 14.08 -6.88 -7.48
CA GLN A 86 14.36 -7.22 -6.08
C GLN A 86 15.12 -6.08 -5.40
N ALA A 87 16.11 -5.50 -6.07
CA ALA A 87 16.87 -4.36 -5.58
C ALA A 87 15.98 -3.15 -5.28
N LEU A 88 15.05 -2.85 -6.19
CA LEU A 88 14.05 -1.82 -5.98
C LEU A 88 13.16 -2.13 -4.76
N GLN A 89 12.70 -3.37 -4.62
CA GLN A 89 11.84 -3.76 -3.49
C GLN A 89 12.57 -3.67 -2.14
N ASN A 90 13.82 -4.12 -2.06
CA ASN A 90 14.64 -4.01 -0.86
C ASN A 90 14.87 -2.55 -0.47
N ASN A 91 15.20 -1.72 -1.45
CA ASN A 91 15.38 -0.29 -1.24
C ASN A 91 14.09 0.38 -0.74
N LEU A 92 12.94 0.06 -1.34
CA LEU A 92 11.63 0.55 -0.90
C LEU A 92 11.29 0.09 0.53
N ASP A 93 11.58 -1.17 0.90
CA ASP A 93 11.44 -1.64 2.28
C ASP A 93 12.31 -0.81 3.24
N GLY A 94 13.57 -0.56 2.87
CA GLY A 94 14.48 0.31 3.60
C GLY A 94 13.93 1.73 3.79
N LYS A 95 13.41 2.35 2.73
CA LYS A 95 12.81 3.70 2.79
C LYS A 95 11.51 3.72 3.61
N SER A 96 10.72 2.66 3.56
CA SER A 96 9.43 2.57 4.27
C SER A 96 9.58 2.64 5.80
N LYS A 97 10.76 2.28 6.33
CA LYS A 97 11.10 2.35 7.76
C LYS A 97 11.25 3.78 8.29
N GLN A 98 11.29 4.78 7.42
CA GLN A 98 11.38 6.19 7.81
C GLN A 98 10.03 6.79 8.22
N TYR A 99 8.91 6.14 7.88
CA TYR A 99 7.59 6.58 8.31
C TYR A 99 7.39 6.30 9.79
N LYS A 100 6.90 7.31 10.53
CA LYS A 100 6.55 7.17 11.94
C LYS A 100 5.26 6.38 12.16
N ASP A 101 4.33 6.46 11.21
CA ASP A 101 3.08 5.71 11.26
C ASP A 101 3.24 4.37 10.51
N PRO A 102 3.15 3.22 11.22
CA PRO A 102 3.26 1.91 10.59
C PRO A 102 2.16 1.62 9.56
N ALA A 103 0.98 2.24 9.66
CA ALA A 103 -0.06 2.10 8.65
C ALA A 103 0.34 2.80 7.33
N LEU A 104 1.02 3.95 7.42
CA LEU A 104 1.54 4.65 6.25
C LEU A 104 2.67 3.87 5.58
N THR A 105 3.54 3.20 6.36
CA THR A 105 4.54 2.26 5.83
C THR A 105 3.89 1.21 4.93
N GLN A 106 2.79 0.59 5.38
CA GLN A 106 2.08 -0.43 4.59
C GLN A 106 1.46 0.16 3.33
N LEU A 107 0.86 1.35 3.43
CA LEU A 107 0.24 2.03 2.28
C LEU A 107 1.28 2.43 1.22
N PHE A 108 2.45 2.91 1.65
CA PHE A 108 3.58 3.19 0.76
C PHE A 108 4.06 1.95 0.00
N LEU A 109 4.29 0.83 0.70
CA LEU A 109 4.73 -0.41 0.06
C LEU A 109 3.65 -0.95 -0.89
N MET A 110 2.38 -0.91 -0.48
CA MET A 110 1.24 -1.28 -1.31
C MET A 110 1.20 -0.48 -2.62
N ASN A 111 1.30 0.85 -2.54
CA ASN A 111 1.28 1.74 -3.72
C ASN A 111 2.41 1.42 -4.70
N ASN A 112 3.64 1.28 -4.20
CA ASN A 112 4.79 1.05 -5.05
C ASN A 112 4.76 -0.33 -5.70
N ILE A 113 4.44 -1.38 -4.95
CA ILE A 113 4.34 -2.74 -5.50
C ILE A 113 3.18 -2.85 -6.48
N HIS A 114 2.04 -2.20 -6.21
CA HIS A 114 0.92 -2.15 -7.15
C HIS A 114 1.31 -1.43 -8.44
N TYR A 115 2.04 -0.32 -8.35
CA TYR A 115 2.55 0.39 -9.52
C TYR A 115 3.48 -0.49 -10.36
N ILE A 116 4.39 -1.23 -9.73
CA ILE A 116 5.29 -2.20 -10.37
C ILE A 116 4.46 -3.25 -11.11
N VAL A 117 3.51 -3.90 -10.42
CA VAL A 117 2.63 -4.93 -11.01
C VAL A 117 1.82 -4.40 -12.18
N ARG A 118 1.18 -3.23 -12.04
CA ARG A 118 0.39 -2.59 -13.08
C ARG A 118 1.24 -2.25 -14.30
N SER A 119 2.47 -1.80 -14.08
CA SER A 119 3.40 -1.45 -15.16
C SER A 119 3.91 -2.67 -15.91
N VAL A 120 4.31 -3.73 -15.20
CA VAL A 120 4.75 -5.00 -15.82
C VAL A 120 3.62 -5.62 -16.62
N ARG A 121 2.38 -5.64 -16.10
CA ARG A 121 1.22 -6.17 -16.83
C ARG A 121 0.89 -5.43 -18.13
N ARG A 122 1.41 -4.20 -18.30
CA ARG A 122 1.17 -3.34 -19.45
C ARG A 122 2.35 -3.29 -20.43
N SER A 123 3.40 -4.07 -20.18
CA SER A 123 4.58 -4.15 -21.04
C SER A 123 4.89 -5.61 -21.42
N GLU A 124 5.81 -5.77 -22.37
CA GLU A 124 6.34 -7.08 -22.81
C GLU A 124 7.06 -7.83 -21.67
N ALA A 125 7.37 -7.14 -20.56
CA ALA A 125 7.90 -7.76 -19.36
C ALA A 125 6.98 -8.83 -18.78
N LYS A 126 5.67 -8.72 -19.01
CA LYS A 126 4.69 -9.73 -18.57
C LYS A 126 5.00 -11.10 -19.16
N ASP A 127 5.33 -11.15 -20.45
CA ASP A 127 5.49 -12.42 -21.18
C ASP A 127 6.76 -13.15 -20.72
N LEU A 128 7.81 -12.39 -20.38
CA LEU A 128 9.05 -12.95 -19.85
C LEU A 128 8.94 -13.36 -18.37
N LEU A 129 8.34 -12.52 -17.52
CA LEU A 129 8.25 -12.79 -16.08
C LEU A 129 7.15 -13.80 -15.73
N GLY A 130 6.14 -13.93 -16.60
CA GLY A 130 5.03 -14.88 -16.47
C GLY A 130 3.95 -14.45 -15.47
N ASP A 131 2.78 -15.10 -15.61
CA ASP A 131 1.61 -14.81 -14.78
C ASP A 131 1.82 -15.16 -13.28
N ASP A 132 2.68 -16.15 -12.98
CA ASP A 132 3.03 -16.53 -11.61
C ASP A 132 3.73 -15.40 -10.84
N TRP A 133 4.63 -14.67 -11.51
CA TRP A 133 5.31 -13.52 -10.92
C TRP A 133 4.30 -12.42 -10.61
N VAL A 134 3.39 -12.13 -11.55
CA VAL A 134 2.32 -11.13 -11.37
C VAL A 134 1.41 -11.51 -10.21
N GLN A 135 1.01 -12.78 -10.13
CA GLN A 135 0.11 -13.25 -9.07
C GLN A 135 0.79 -13.24 -7.70
N ARG A 136 2.07 -13.59 -7.62
CA ARG A 136 2.86 -13.48 -6.39
C ARG A 136 2.87 -12.04 -5.87
N HIS A 137 3.18 -11.06 -6.72
CA HIS A 137 3.25 -9.66 -6.30
C HIS A 137 1.88 -9.06 -5.99
N ARG A 138 0.81 -9.47 -6.69
CA ARG A 138 -0.57 -9.12 -6.29
C ARG A 138 -0.92 -9.60 -4.87
N ARG A 139 -0.48 -10.80 -4.49
CA ARG A 139 -0.66 -11.29 -3.11
C ARG A 139 0.08 -10.42 -2.10
N ILE A 140 1.27 -9.94 -2.44
CA ILE A 140 2.04 -9.01 -1.58
C ILE A 140 1.30 -7.67 -1.43
N VAL A 141 0.76 -7.11 -2.51
CA VAL A 141 -0.11 -5.90 -2.45
C VAL A 141 -1.28 -6.13 -1.48
N GLN A 142 -1.97 -7.27 -1.60
CA GLN A 142 -3.08 -7.60 -0.70
C GLN A 142 -2.64 -7.79 0.76
N GLN A 143 -1.45 -8.36 1.01
CA GLN A 143 -0.90 -8.49 2.36
C GLN A 143 -0.67 -7.12 2.99
N HIS A 144 -0.09 -6.16 2.26
CA HIS A 144 0.08 -4.78 2.74
C HIS A 144 -1.27 -4.09 2.99
N ALA A 145 -2.25 -4.26 2.09
CA ALA A 145 -3.60 -3.73 2.30
C ALA A 145 -4.24 -4.27 3.59
N ASN A 146 -4.14 -5.58 3.82
CA ASN A 146 -4.66 -6.23 5.03
C ASN A 146 -3.93 -5.76 6.30
N GLN A 147 -2.62 -5.59 6.22
CA GLN A 147 -1.82 -5.13 7.36
C GLN A 147 -2.09 -3.66 7.67
N TYR A 148 -2.23 -2.79 6.66
CA TYR A 148 -2.73 -1.42 6.82
C TYR A 148 -4.08 -1.43 7.56
N LYS A 149 -5.05 -2.22 7.08
CA LYS A 149 -6.38 -2.30 7.70
C LYS A 149 -6.29 -2.66 9.17
N ARG A 150 -5.51 -3.71 9.48
CA ARG A 150 -5.32 -4.19 10.85
C ARG A 150 -4.68 -3.14 11.74
N ILE A 151 -3.60 -2.50 11.30
CA ILE A 151 -2.88 -1.50 12.09
C ILE A 151 -3.75 -0.26 12.31
N ALA A 152 -4.33 0.29 11.25
CA ALA A 152 -5.07 1.55 11.31
C ALA A 152 -6.41 1.45 12.06
N TRP A 153 -7.12 0.32 11.93
CA TRP A 153 -8.53 0.24 12.34
C TRP A 153 -8.79 -0.67 13.54
N SER A 154 -7.84 -1.49 13.98
CA SER A 154 -8.08 -2.43 15.10
C SER A 154 -8.47 -1.73 16.39
N LYS A 155 -7.77 -0.65 16.77
CA LYS A 155 -8.02 0.10 18.02
C LYS A 155 -9.40 0.76 18.03
N ILE A 156 -9.80 1.40 16.92
CA ILE A 156 -11.11 2.06 16.85
C ILE A 156 -12.27 1.05 16.90
N LEU A 157 -12.11 -0.10 16.24
CA LEU A 157 -13.08 -1.19 16.27
C LEU A 157 -13.26 -1.79 17.68
N GLN A 158 -12.23 -1.75 18.54
CA GLN A 158 -12.35 -2.21 19.92
C GLN A 158 -13.34 -1.37 20.74
N PHE A 159 -13.45 -0.06 20.48
CA PHE A 159 -14.44 0.79 21.16
C PHE A 159 -15.87 0.41 20.79
N LEU A 160 -16.07 -0.13 19.58
CA LEU A 160 -17.36 -0.60 19.06
C LEU A 160 -17.67 -2.06 19.43
N SER A 161 -16.69 -2.80 19.94
CA SER A 161 -16.86 -4.21 20.32
C SER A 161 -17.45 -4.38 21.72
N VAL A 162 -18.43 -5.27 21.85
CA VAL A 162 -19.04 -5.68 23.12
C VAL A 162 -18.41 -6.99 23.59
N GLN A 163 -17.08 -7.07 23.68
CA GLN A 163 -16.44 -8.19 24.36
C GLN A 163 -16.19 -7.83 25.83
N PRO A 164 -16.61 -8.69 26.79
CA PRO A 164 -16.08 -8.67 28.15
C PRO A 164 -14.57 -8.95 28.10
N PRO A 165 -13.76 -8.40 29.01
CA PRO A 165 -12.37 -8.82 29.13
C PRO A 165 -12.34 -10.33 29.48
N GLY A 166 -11.97 -11.17 28.51
CA GLY A 166 -11.72 -12.61 28.71
C GLY A 166 -12.54 -13.64 27.89
N GLY A 167 -13.41 -13.24 26.95
CA GLY A 167 -14.27 -14.20 26.22
C GLY A 167 -13.89 -14.45 24.75
N SER A 168 -13.57 -15.70 24.40
CA SER A 168 -13.47 -16.21 23.03
C SER A 168 -14.82 -16.19 22.30
N GLY A 169 -14.76 -16.03 20.97
CA GLY A 169 -15.86 -15.60 20.11
C GLY A 169 -17.15 -16.44 20.21
N GLY A 170 -18.23 -15.73 20.54
CA GLY A 170 -19.62 -16.16 20.37
C GLY A 170 -20.51 -14.91 20.40
N ALA A 171 -21.58 -14.89 19.61
CA ALA A 171 -22.57 -13.82 19.66
C ALA A 171 -23.10 -13.70 21.11
N PRO A 172 -23.18 -12.49 21.70
CA PRO A 172 -23.72 -12.35 23.04
C PRO A 172 -25.18 -12.82 23.03
N PRO A 173 -25.63 -13.62 24.00
CA PRO A 173 -27.05 -13.91 24.14
C PRO A 173 -27.82 -12.60 24.30
N GLU A 174 -29.06 -12.55 23.80
CA GLU A 174 -29.99 -11.46 24.12
C GLU A 174 -30.10 -11.35 25.65
N GLY A 175 -29.58 -10.25 26.20
CA GLY A 175 -29.41 -10.07 27.65
C GLY A 175 -27.97 -10.10 28.19
N GLY A 176 -26.95 -10.15 27.33
CA GLY A 176 -25.53 -10.05 27.74
C GLY A 176 -25.21 -8.76 28.54
N PRO A 177 -24.13 -8.75 29.35
CA PRO A 177 -23.87 -7.74 30.37
C PRO A 177 -23.94 -6.33 29.77
N GLN A 178 -24.90 -5.56 30.24
CA GLN A 178 -25.14 -4.21 29.75
C GLN A 178 -23.97 -3.33 30.20
N LEU A 179 -23.28 -2.72 29.24
CA LEU A 179 -22.26 -1.73 29.53
C LEU A 179 -22.88 -0.62 30.39
N SER A 180 -22.18 -0.22 31.44
CA SER A 180 -22.64 0.90 32.26
C SER A 180 -22.75 2.15 31.39
N ARG A 181 -23.68 3.04 31.75
CA ARG A 181 -23.89 4.30 31.03
C ARG A 181 -22.60 5.13 30.92
N ALA A 182 -21.74 5.08 31.94
CA ALA A 182 -20.44 5.74 31.93
C ALA A 182 -19.49 5.12 30.89
N MET A 183 -19.40 3.78 30.82
CA MET A 183 -18.58 3.07 29.85
C MET A 183 -19.05 3.31 28.40
N VAL A 184 -20.36 3.36 28.17
CA VAL A 184 -20.93 3.68 26.85
C VAL A 184 -20.49 5.07 26.40
N LYS A 185 -20.62 6.07 27.28
CA LYS A 185 -20.21 7.45 27.00
C LYS A 185 -18.71 7.56 26.71
N ASP A 186 -17.89 6.83 27.46
CA ASP A 186 -16.44 6.81 27.26
C ASP A 186 -16.06 6.16 25.92
N ARG A 187 -16.69 5.05 25.55
CA ARG A 187 -16.49 4.41 24.23
C ARG A 187 -16.85 5.32 23.06
N PHE A 188 -18.00 6.01 23.12
CA PHE A 188 -18.37 7.00 22.10
C PHE A 188 -17.36 8.15 22.02
N LYS A 189 -16.92 8.68 23.16
CA LYS A 189 -15.91 9.75 23.20
C LYS A 189 -14.60 9.30 22.55
N ASN A 190 -14.09 8.13 22.93
CA ASN A 190 -12.84 7.59 22.40
C ASN A 190 -12.95 7.23 20.92
N PHE A 191 -14.10 6.69 20.48
CA PHE A 191 -14.39 6.49 19.07
C PHE A 191 -14.30 7.82 18.30
N ASN A 192 -14.97 8.87 18.77
CA ASN A 192 -15.01 10.14 18.07
C ASN A 192 -13.59 10.74 17.91
N ILE A 193 -12.82 10.77 18.99
CA ILE A 193 -11.43 11.27 18.96
C ILE A 193 -10.58 10.46 17.98
N GLN A 194 -10.65 9.12 18.06
CA GLN A 194 -9.82 8.27 17.21
C GLN A 194 -10.24 8.33 15.74
N PHE A 195 -11.53 8.45 15.44
CA PHE A 195 -12.00 8.60 14.07
C PHE A 195 -11.54 9.94 13.48
N GLU A 196 -11.70 11.05 14.22
CA GLU A 196 -11.24 12.38 13.82
C GLU A 196 -9.71 12.38 13.56
N GLU A 197 -8.91 11.76 14.44
CA GLU A 197 -7.45 11.62 14.26
C GLU A 197 -7.07 10.76 13.05
N ILE A 198 -7.83 9.69 12.76
CA ILE A 198 -7.60 8.85 11.58
C ILE A 198 -7.96 9.63 10.31
N HIS A 199 -9.16 10.21 10.24
CA HIS A 199 -9.61 10.99 9.09
C HIS A 199 -8.66 12.15 8.79
N GLN A 200 -8.27 12.94 9.81
CA GLN A 200 -7.36 14.07 9.63
C GLN A 200 -6.03 13.66 9.01
N ARG A 201 -5.47 12.51 9.43
CA ARG A 201 -4.17 12.03 8.92
C ARG A 201 -4.30 11.37 7.55
N GLN A 202 -5.26 10.46 7.39
CA GLN A 202 -5.35 9.60 6.22
C GLN A 202 -5.97 10.29 5.00
N SER A 203 -6.73 11.38 5.20
CA SER A 203 -7.16 12.26 4.10
C SER A 203 -5.98 13.02 3.47
N GLN A 204 -4.83 13.09 4.14
CA GLN A 204 -3.60 13.70 3.62
C GLN A 204 -2.68 12.70 2.90
N TRP A 205 -2.99 11.41 2.99
CA TRP A 205 -2.24 10.35 2.30
C TRP A 205 -2.75 10.22 0.87
N THR A 206 -2.00 9.53 0.02
CA THR A 206 -2.34 9.40 -1.40
C THR A 206 -2.24 7.95 -1.84
N VAL A 207 -3.29 7.42 -2.47
CA VAL A 207 -3.28 6.15 -3.23
C VAL A 207 -3.54 6.51 -4.69
N PRO A 208 -2.51 6.58 -5.55
CA PRO A 208 -2.67 7.12 -6.91
C PRO A 208 -3.62 6.32 -7.81
N ASP A 209 -3.63 5.00 -7.66
CA ASP A 209 -4.49 4.13 -8.47
C ASP A 209 -5.91 4.13 -7.91
N SER A 210 -6.88 4.56 -8.74
CA SER A 210 -8.28 4.75 -8.33
C SER A 210 -8.97 3.46 -7.94
N GLU A 211 -8.72 2.36 -8.66
CA GLU A 211 -9.30 1.04 -8.35
C GLU A 211 -8.79 0.52 -7.00
N LEU A 212 -7.48 0.62 -6.76
CA LEU A 212 -6.89 0.25 -5.47
C LEU A 212 -7.42 1.13 -4.34
N ARG A 213 -7.52 2.44 -4.58
CA ARG A 213 -8.05 3.41 -3.60
C ARG A 213 -9.47 3.06 -3.18
N GLU A 214 -10.34 2.85 -4.16
CA GLU A 214 -11.74 2.56 -3.90
C GLU A 214 -11.91 1.19 -3.22
N SER A 215 -11.16 0.18 -3.67
CA SER A 215 -11.13 -1.12 -3.01
C SER A 215 -10.72 -1.01 -1.53
N LEU A 216 -9.74 -0.16 -1.20
CA LEU A 216 -9.30 0.04 0.17
C LEU A 216 -10.37 0.74 1.03
N ARG A 217 -11.04 1.77 0.48
CA ARG A 217 -12.14 2.47 1.14
C ARG A 217 -13.30 1.54 1.44
N LEU A 218 -13.75 0.77 0.45
CA LEU A 218 -14.80 -0.23 0.62
C LEU A 218 -14.43 -1.25 1.69
N ALA A 219 -13.20 -1.78 1.64
CA ALA A 219 -12.73 -2.76 2.61
C ALA A 219 -12.72 -2.24 4.06
N VAL A 220 -12.51 -0.94 4.27
CA VAL A 220 -12.62 -0.27 5.58
C VAL A 220 -14.09 -0.05 5.96
N ALA A 221 -14.90 0.45 5.03
CA ALA A 221 -16.33 0.70 5.24
C ALA A 221 -17.08 -0.58 5.65
N GLU A 222 -16.78 -1.70 4.99
CA GLU A 222 -17.35 -3.03 5.25
C GLU A 222 -17.15 -3.50 6.70
N VAL A 223 -16.07 -3.08 7.37
CA VAL A 223 -15.81 -3.46 8.76
C VAL A 223 -16.29 -2.41 9.76
N LEU A 224 -16.16 -1.13 9.42
CA LEU A 224 -16.47 -0.02 10.34
C LEU A 224 -17.96 0.26 10.42
N LEU A 225 -18.65 0.40 9.28
CA LEU A 225 -20.03 0.87 9.24
C LEU A 225 -21.00 -0.11 9.91
N PRO A 226 -20.92 -1.44 9.70
CA PRO A 226 -21.78 -2.39 10.40
C PRO A 226 -21.53 -2.39 11.92
N ALA A 227 -20.27 -2.32 12.33
CA ALA A 227 -19.90 -2.28 13.75
C ALA A 227 -20.43 -1.00 14.43
N TYR A 228 -20.27 0.15 13.77
CA TYR A 228 -20.76 1.43 14.28
C TYR A 228 -22.28 1.47 14.36
N ARG A 229 -22.97 1.06 13.28
CA ARG A 229 -24.43 0.98 13.22
C ARG A 229 -24.98 0.13 14.36
N SER A 230 -24.44 -1.07 14.55
CA SER A 230 -24.84 -1.97 15.65
C SER A 230 -24.64 -1.33 17.02
N PHE A 231 -23.49 -0.68 17.26
CA PHE A 231 -23.18 -0.03 18.52
C PHE A 231 -24.12 1.15 18.82
N VAL A 232 -24.42 2.00 17.81
CA VAL A 232 -25.35 3.13 17.93
C VAL A 232 -26.77 2.65 18.18
N THR A 233 -27.26 1.66 17.43
CA THR A 233 -28.61 1.09 17.64
C THR A 233 -28.76 0.55 19.06
N ARG A 234 -27.74 -0.11 19.60
CA ARG A 234 -27.80 -0.72 20.93
C ARG A 234 -27.63 0.27 22.08
N TYR A 235 -26.77 1.28 21.94
CA TYR A 235 -26.34 2.13 23.05
C TYR A 235 -26.57 3.63 22.87
N GLY A 236 -27.05 4.08 21.71
CA GLY A 236 -27.27 5.49 21.40
C GLY A 236 -28.19 6.19 22.41
N SER A 237 -29.38 5.62 22.67
CA SER A 237 -30.32 6.15 23.65
C SER A 237 -29.75 6.20 25.07
N THR A 238 -28.96 5.19 25.45
CA THR A 238 -28.28 5.11 26.76
C THR A 238 -27.24 6.22 26.92
N ALA A 239 -26.51 6.53 25.85
CA ALA A 239 -25.54 7.62 25.84
C ALA A 239 -26.22 9.00 25.97
N GLU A 240 -27.32 9.21 25.23
CA GLU A 240 -27.95 10.51 25.04
C GLU A 240 -28.90 10.97 26.15
N GLY A 241 -29.28 10.13 27.13
CA GLY A 241 -30.33 10.42 28.13
C GLY A 241 -30.15 11.65 29.07
N GLY A 242 -29.95 12.85 28.54
CA GLY A 242 -29.75 14.13 29.21
C GLY A 242 -29.99 15.31 28.25
N LYS A 243 -29.92 16.55 28.77
CA LYS A 243 -30.38 17.80 28.12
C LYS A 243 -29.58 18.29 26.89
N THR A 244 -28.66 17.48 26.34
CA THR A 244 -27.77 17.88 25.22
C THR A 244 -27.64 16.74 24.20
N PRO A 245 -28.52 16.72 23.18
CA PRO A 245 -28.42 15.80 22.04
C PRO A 245 -27.09 15.98 21.29
N GLY A 246 -26.52 14.92 20.71
CA GLY A 246 -25.32 15.00 19.86
C GLY A 246 -23.98 15.17 20.59
N LYS A 247 -23.97 15.21 21.93
CA LYS A 247 -22.70 15.32 22.71
C LYS A 247 -21.81 14.09 22.58
N TYR A 248 -22.41 12.90 22.47
CA TYR A 248 -21.71 11.61 22.46
C TYR A 248 -21.82 10.90 21.11
N VAL A 249 -23.01 10.81 20.53
CA VAL A 249 -23.21 10.30 19.17
C VAL A 249 -23.02 11.47 18.20
N ARG A 250 -21.78 11.68 17.75
CA ARG A 250 -21.42 12.84 16.89
C ARG A 250 -21.60 12.58 15.40
N PHE A 251 -21.51 11.34 14.98
CA PHE A 251 -21.51 10.95 13.57
C PHE A 251 -22.75 10.11 13.28
N THR A 252 -23.42 10.41 12.17
CA THR A 252 -24.34 9.45 11.57
C THR A 252 -23.56 8.40 10.78
N VAL A 253 -24.22 7.31 10.36
CA VAL A 253 -23.54 6.31 9.52
C VAL A 253 -23.18 6.92 8.16
N GLU A 254 -24.05 7.78 7.67
CA GLU A 254 -23.92 8.52 6.42
C GLU A 254 -22.77 9.54 6.49
N ASP A 255 -22.56 10.18 7.65
CA ASP A 255 -21.39 11.04 7.87
C ASP A 255 -20.08 10.25 7.81
N LEU A 256 -20.02 9.09 8.46
CA LEU A 256 -18.82 8.23 8.43
C LEU A 256 -18.54 7.74 7.01
N GLU A 257 -19.57 7.33 6.27
CA GLU A 257 -19.44 6.89 4.88
C GLU A 257 -18.90 8.01 3.97
N ARG A 258 -19.47 9.22 4.08
CA ARG A 258 -18.96 10.41 3.37
C ARG A 258 -17.51 10.69 3.73
N MET A 259 -17.17 10.71 5.01
CA MET A 259 -15.81 10.99 5.47
C MET A 259 -14.81 9.91 5.02
N LEU A 260 -15.19 8.63 4.97
CA LEU A 260 -14.35 7.56 4.42
C LEU A 260 -14.08 7.76 2.92
N SER A 261 -15.03 8.32 2.17
CA SER A 261 -14.84 8.61 0.75
C SER A 261 -13.79 9.69 0.46
N GLU A 262 -13.39 10.47 1.47
CA GLU A 262 -12.36 11.51 1.36
C GLU A 262 -10.93 10.96 1.55
N PHE A 263 -10.78 9.72 2.01
CA PHE A 263 -9.47 9.14 2.35
C PHE A 263 -8.61 8.95 1.10
N PHE A 264 -7.31 9.21 1.20
CA PHE A 264 -6.32 8.88 0.16
C PHE A 264 -6.41 9.68 -1.16
N GLU A 265 -7.19 10.76 -1.22
CA GLU A 265 -7.17 11.69 -2.37
C GLU A 265 -5.87 12.50 -2.45
N GLY A 266 -5.12 12.56 -1.35
CA GLY A 266 -4.00 13.47 -1.17
C GLY A 266 -4.48 14.90 -0.93
N LYS A 267 -3.55 15.81 -0.64
CA LYS A 267 -3.87 17.25 -0.69
C LYS A 267 -4.20 17.59 -2.14
N THR A 268 -5.45 17.99 -2.41
CA THR A 268 -5.72 18.80 -3.60
C THR A 268 -4.78 20.00 -3.54
N TRP A 269 -3.79 20.06 -4.43
CA TRP A 269 -2.82 21.17 -4.53
C TRP A 269 -3.51 22.44 -5.11
N GLY A 270 -4.71 22.76 -4.61
CA GLY A 270 -5.57 23.85 -5.07
C GLY A 270 -5.70 25.02 -4.10
N GLU A 271 -5.18 24.90 -2.87
CA GLU A 271 -5.26 25.97 -1.86
C GLU A 271 -3.96 26.11 -1.06
N GLN A 272 -2.83 26.24 -1.76
CA GLN A 272 -1.74 27.03 -1.21
C GLN A 272 -2.01 28.48 -1.57
N LYS A 273 -2.50 29.20 -0.55
CA LYS A 273 -2.69 30.66 -0.48
C LYS A 273 -1.79 31.41 -1.46
N ARG A 274 -2.43 32.08 -2.42
CA ARG A 274 -1.95 33.38 -2.90
C ARG A 274 -2.03 34.40 -1.78
#